data_AF-A0A960B8U7-F1
#
_entry.id   AF-A0A960B8U7-F1
#
_cell.length_a   1.000
_cell.length_b   1.000
_cell.length_c   1.000
_cell.angle_alpha   90.00
_cell.angle_beta   90.00
_cell.angle_gamma   90.00
#
_symmetry.space_group_name_H-M   'P 1'
#
loop_
_entity.id
_entity.type
_entity.pdbx_description
1 polymer ?
#
loop_
_entity_poly.entity_id
_entity_poly.type
_entity_poly.pdbx_seq_one_letter_code
_entity_poly.pdbx_strand_id
1 'polypeptide(L)'
;GLAAYGVSLALFIVAMRHVGTARAGAYYSVAPFFGALLAVTMGEPVTWPLLVAAVLMGAGVWLHVTERHEHSHTHQPITHEHWHTHDEGHHDHEHDQPAPAGTRHSHPHTHQAVTHTHPHFPDAHHHHTHS
;
A
#
# COMPACT_ATOMS: atom_id res chain seq x y z
N GLY A 1 18.88 24.91 2.40
CA GLY A 1 19.23 25.56 1.12
C GLY A 1 18.24 25.12 0.04
N LEU A 2 17.83 26.04 -0.85
CA LEU A 2 16.86 25.80 -1.92
C LEU A 2 17.18 24.55 -2.76
N ALA A 3 18.45 24.35 -3.09
CA ALA A 3 18.91 23.18 -3.86
C ALA A 3 18.72 21.85 -3.10
N ALA A 4 19.07 21.80 -1.82
CA ALA A 4 18.92 20.58 -1.01
C ALA A 4 17.44 20.19 -0.83
N TYR A 5 16.57 21.17 -0.60
CA TYR A 5 15.12 20.94 -0.45
C TYR A 5 14.46 20.57 -1.79
N GLY A 6 14.77 21.30 -2.87
CA GLY A 6 14.22 21.04 -4.19
C GLY A 6 14.63 19.67 -4.74
N VAL A 7 15.91 19.30 -4.58
CA VAL A 7 16.40 17.99 -5.01
C VAL A 7 15.81 16.86 -4.16
N SER A 8 15.69 17.02 -2.82
CA SER A 8 15.09 15.96 -1.99
C SER A 8 13.61 15.77 -2.33
N LEU A 9 12.85 16.84 -2.56
CA LEU A 9 11.45 16.76 -2.95
C LEU A 9 11.27 16.12 -4.33
N ALA A 10 12.08 16.50 -5.32
CA ALA A 10 12.03 15.91 -6.65
C ALA A 10 12.32 14.40 -6.61
N LEU A 11 13.37 13.99 -5.86
CA LEU A 11 13.70 12.57 -5.67
C LEU A 11 12.60 11.82 -4.89
N PHE A 12 11.95 12.46 -3.91
CA PHE A 12 10.81 11.89 -3.20
C PHE A 12 9.62 11.65 -4.13
N ILE A 13 9.30 12.60 -5.02
CA ILE A 13 8.25 12.44 -6.03
C ILE A 13 8.58 11.29 -6.99
N VAL A 14 9.83 11.19 -7.45
CA VAL A 14 10.29 10.05 -8.27
C VAL A 14 10.15 8.73 -7.52
N ALA A 15 10.50 8.69 -6.23
CA ALA A 15 10.37 7.49 -5.40
C ALA A 15 8.90 7.08 -5.24
N MET A 16 7.99 8.03 -5.02
CA MET A 16 6.55 7.76 -4.98
C MET A 16 6.06 7.10 -6.28
N ARG A 17 6.58 7.53 -7.44
CA ARG A 17 6.21 6.97 -8.75
C ARG A 17 6.70 5.53 -8.95
N HIS A 18 7.88 5.18 -8.44
CA HIS A 18 8.51 3.88 -8.72
C HIS A 18 8.22 2.83 -7.63
N VAL A 19 8.12 3.24 -6.38
CA VAL A 19 8.00 2.32 -5.22
C VAL A 19 6.62 2.45 -4.55
N GLY A 20 5.82 3.43 -4.95
CA GLY A 20 4.50 3.71 -4.37
C GLY A 20 4.58 4.66 -3.18
N THR A 21 3.51 5.45 -2.99
CA THR A 21 3.42 6.53 -2.00
C THR A 21 3.70 6.08 -0.58
N ALA A 22 3.11 4.95 -0.16
CA ALA A 22 3.28 4.45 1.20
C ALA A 22 4.70 3.98 1.51
N ARG A 23 5.34 3.23 0.59
CA ARG A 23 6.74 2.80 0.78
C ARG A 23 7.70 3.97 0.73
N ALA A 24 7.52 4.88 -0.23
CA ALA A 24 8.34 6.08 -0.32
C ALA A 24 8.22 6.95 0.93
N GLY A 25 7.00 7.15 1.46
CA GLY A 25 6.73 7.87 2.70
C GLY A 25 7.41 7.21 3.91
N ALA A 26 7.32 5.88 4.04
CA ALA A 26 7.98 5.13 5.11
C ALA A 26 9.52 5.23 5.06
N TYR A 27 10.12 5.31 3.87
CA TYR A 27 11.57 5.54 3.76
C TYR A 27 11.95 6.99 4.10
N TYR A 28 11.12 7.95 3.69
CA TYR A 28 11.36 9.37 3.96
C TYR A 28 11.25 9.70 5.46
N SER A 29 10.40 9.01 6.21
CA SER A 29 10.24 9.20 7.66
C SER A 29 11.50 8.85 8.47
N VAL A 30 12.48 8.17 7.87
CA VAL A 30 13.78 7.87 8.52
C VAL A 30 14.74 9.07 8.50
N ALA A 31 14.51 10.07 7.63
CA ALA A 31 15.41 11.22 7.47
C ALA A 31 15.76 11.98 8.77
N PRO A 32 14.83 12.22 9.72
CA PRO A 32 15.14 12.88 10.99
C PRO A 32 16.18 12.13 11.84
N PHE A 33 16.19 10.79 11.78
CA PHE A 33 17.16 9.97 12.53
C PHE A 33 18.58 10.11 11.97
N PHE A 34 18.72 10.20 10.64
CA PHE A 34 20.01 10.46 10.01
C PHE A 34 20.55 11.85 10.37
N GLY A 35 19.68 12.86 10.40
CA GLY A 35 20.05 14.21 10.83
C GLY A 35 20.55 14.24 12.28
N ALA A 36 19.81 13.59 13.20
CA ALA A 36 20.21 13.47 14.59
C ALA A 36 21.52 12.68 14.78
N LEU A 37 21.70 11.58 14.04
CA LEU A 37 22.93 10.80 14.07
C LEU A 37 24.13 11.62 13.60
N LEU A 38 23.98 12.31 12.47
CA LEU A 38 25.04 13.14 11.90
C LEU A 38 25.45 14.26 12.87
N ALA A 39 24.48 14.96 13.44
CA ALA A 39 24.68 15.98 14.48
C ALA A 39 25.54 15.46 15.64
N VAL A 40 25.14 14.33 16.25
CA VAL A 40 25.88 13.73 17.37
C VAL A 40 27.29 13.31 16.93
N THR A 41 27.45 12.69 15.76
CA THR A 41 28.79 12.29 15.25
C THR A 41 29.70 13.47 14.93
N MET A 42 29.13 14.64 14.61
CA MET A 42 29.86 15.89 14.40
C MET A 42 30.21 16.61 15.72
N GLY A 43 29.89 16.02 16.88
CA GLY A 43 30.26 16.53 18.20
C GLY A 43 29.20 17.41 18.86
N GLU A 44 27.99 17.46 18.31
CA GLU A 44 26.89 18.21 18.88
C GLU A 44 26.43 17.53 20.19
N PRO A 45 26.29 18.28 21.30
CA PRO A 45 26.03 17.69 22.61
C PRO A 45 24.66 17.02 22.65
N VAL A 46 24.59 15.85 23.29
CA VAL A 46 23.31 15.18 23.54
C VAL A 46 22.54 15.98 24.59
N THR A 47 21.55 16.74 24.14
CA THR A 47 20.74 17.60 25.00
C THR A 47 19.45 16.91 25.43
N TRP A 48 18.84 17.37 26.53
CA TRP A 48 17.53 16.89 26.96
C TRP A 48 16.44 17.00 25.87
N PRO A 49 16.32 18.11 25.11
CA PRO A 49 15.40 18.18 23.98
C PRO A 49 15.63 17.12 22.91
N LEU A 50 16.89 16.80 22.60
CA LEU A 50 17.22 15.75 21.62
C LEU A 50 16.73 14.38 22.08
N LEU A 51 16.90 14.06 23.37
CA LEU A 51 16.42 12.81 23.95
C LEU A 51 14.89 12.72 23.91
N VAL A 52 14.19 13.80 24.28
CA VAL A 52 12.72 13.85 24.22
C VAL A 52 12.23 13.70 22.77
N ALA A 53 12.87 14.39 21.82
CA ALA A 53 12.55 14.24 20.41
C ALA A 53 12.77 12.80 19.91
N ALA A 54 13.88 12.16 20.28
CA ALA A 54 14.16 10.78 19.93
C ALA A 54 13.09 9.81 20.45
N VAL A 55 12.63 9.99 21.69
CA VAL A 55 11.55 9.19 22.29
C VAL A 55 10.23 9.38 21.54
N LEU A 56 9.84 10.63 21.27
CA LEU A 56 8.60 10.93 20.55
C LEU A 56 8.61 10.38 19.11
N MET A 57 9.74 10.54 18.40
CA MET A 57 9.91 9.96 17.06
C MET A 57 9.86 8.44 17.10
N GLY A 58 10.53 7.80 18.07
CA GLY A 58 10.48 6.35 18.28
C GLY A 58 9.07 5.85 18.57
N ALA A 59 8.32 6.56 19.41
CA ALA A 59 6.91 6.26 19.68
C ALA A 59 6.04 6.39 18.43
N GLY A 60 6.25 7.43 17.61
CA GLY A 60 5.55 7.60 16.33
C GLY A 60 5.82 6.47 15.36
N VAL A 61 7.08 6.04 15.22
CA VAL A 61 7.45 4.88 14.39
C VAL A 61 6.83 3.60 14.92
N TRP A 62 6.86 3.38 16.23
CA TRP A 62 6.26 2.20 16.84
C TRP A 62 4.75 2.15 16.60
N LEU A 63 4.03 3.25 16.82
CA LEU A 63 2.60 3.35 16.51
C LEU A 63 2.34 3.07 15.03
N HIS A 64 3.10 3.68 14.12
CA HIS A 64 2.92 3.51 12.68
C HIS A 64 3.15 2.06 12.20
N VAL A 65 4.12 1.35 12.78
CA VAL A 65 4.42 -0.05 12.41
C VAL A 65 3.46 -1.04 13.07
N THR A 66 2.92 -0.72 14.24
CA THR A 66 1.97 -1.59 14.96
C THR A 66 0.52 -1.38 14.57
N GLU A 67 0.23 -0.33 13.81
CA GLU A 67 -1.09 -0.02 13.31
C GLU A 67 -1.62 -1.15 12.42
N ARG A 68 -2.71 -1.78 12.86
CA ARG A 68 -3.44 -2.79 12.08
C ARG A 68 -4.79 -2.20 11.68
N HIS A 69 -4.89 -1.76 10.44
CA HIS A 69 -6.17 -1.34 9.85
C HIS A 69 -6.73 -2.47 9.01
N GLU A 70 -7.76 -3.12 9.55
CA GLU A 70 -8.59 -4.07 8.83
C GLU A 70 -9.98 -3.46 8.68
N HIS A 71 -10.47 -3.38 7.45
CA HIS A 71 -11.80 -2.89 7.17
C HIS A 71 -12.58 -3.91 6.35
N SER A 72 -13.76 -4.24 6.85
CA SER A 72 -14.78 -4.92 6.06
C SER A 72 -15.23 -3.97 4.97
N HIS A 73 -15.13 -4.40 3.72
CA HIS A 73 -15.71 -3.67 2.60
C HIS A 73 -16.44 -4.63 1.66
N THR A 74 -17.36 -4.06 0.90
CA THR A 74 -18.20 -4.81 -0.04
C THR A 74 -17.87 -4.35 -1.45
N HIS A 75 -17.40 -5.27 -2.28
CA HIS A 75 -17.31 -5.07 -3.73
C HIS A 75 -18.72 -5.13 -4.31
N GLN A 76 -19.10 -4.11 -5.09
CA GLN A 76 -20.35 -4.13 -5.84
C GLN A 76 -20.26 -5.17 -6.98
N PRO A 77 -21.40 -5.67 -7.50
CA PRO A 77 -21.36 -6.57 -8.63
C PRO A 77 -20.63 -5.94 -9.82
N ILE A 78 -19.63 -6.66 -10.36
CA ILE A 78 -18.85 -6.22 -11.51
C ILE A 78 -19.05 -7.21 -12.64
N THR A 79 -19.48 -6.71 -13.80
CA THR A 79 -19.51 -7.46 -15.05
C THR A 79 -18.24 -7.17 -15.83
N HIS A 80 -17.51 -8.21 -16.20
CA HIS A 80 -16.33 -8.08 -17.06
C HIS A 80 -16.16 -9.32 -17.95
N GLU A 81 -15.24 -9.22 -18.90
CA GLU A 81 -14.89 -10.30 -19.81
C GLU A 81 -13.38 -10.56 -19.73
N HIS A 82 -13.00 -11.80 -19.37
CA HIS A 82 -11.61 -12.25 -19.38
C HIS A 82 -11.51 -13.75 -19.64
N TRP A 83 -10.35 -14.19 -20.10
CA TRP A 83 -10.04 -15.59 -20.36
C TRP A 83 -9.83 -16.39 -19.07
N HIS A 84 -10.61 -17.45 -18.88
CA HIS A 84 -10.52 -18.34 -17.71
C HIS A 84 -10.66 -19.82 -18.08
N THR A 85 -10.37 -20.69 -17.12
CA THR A 85 -10.46 -22.16 -17.19
C THR A 85 -11.29 -22.67 -16.00
N HIS A 86 -12.08 -23.73 -16.17
CA HIS A 86 -13.02 -24.26 -15.16
C HIS A 86 -12.41 -25.27 -14.14
N ASP A 87 -11.20 -25.05 -13.66
CA ASP A 87 -10.52 -25.98 -12.73
C ASP A 87 -10.24 -25.41 -11.32
N GLU A 88 -10.49 -24.12 -11.08
CA GLU A 88 -10.01 -23.41 -9.89
C GLU A 88 -11.07 -23.10 -8.80
N GLY A 89 -12.28 -23.66 -8.88
CA GLY A 89 -13.29 -23.56 -7.81
C GLY A 89 -13.93 -22.16 -7.59
N HIS A 90 -13.44 -21.12 -8.26
CA HIS A 90 -13.99 -19.77 -8.24
C HIS A 90 -14.85 -19.41 -9.48
N HIS A 91 -14.97 -20.33 -10.45
CA HIS A 91 -15.66 -20.13 -11.72
C HIS A 91 -16.72 -21.20 -11.98
N ASP A 92 -17.62 -21.38 -11.01
CA ASP A 92 -18.75 -22.30 -11.14
C ASP A 92 -19.98 -21.52 -11.62
N HIS A 93 -20.13 -21.41 -12.95
CA HIS A 93 -21.34 -20.88 -13.57
C HIS A 93 -21.79 -21.85 -14.66
N GLU A 94 -23.10 -22.03 -14.76
CA GLU A 94 -23.73 -22.94 -15.71
C GLU A 94 -23.66 -22.33 -17.13
N HIS A 95 -23.15 -23.11 -18.08
CA HIS A 95 -23.25 -22.80 -19.50
C HIS A 95 -24.45 -23.52 -20.10
N ASP A 96 -25.15 -22.87 -21.04
CA ASP A 96 -26.21 -23.50 -21.84
C ASP A 96 -25.69 -24.70 -22.67
N GLN A 97 -24.38 -24.78 -22.92
CA GLN A 97 -23.72 -25.90 -23.57
C GLN A 97 -22.51 -26.35 -22.75
N PRO A 98 -22.37 -27.64 -22.41
CA PRO A 98 -21.24 -28.12 -21.62
C PRO A 98 -19.94 -27.97 -22.41
N ALA A 99 -19.09 -27.02 -21.99
CA ALA A 99 -17.73 -26.88 -22.50
C ALA A 99 -16.84 -28.01 -21.95
N PRO A 100 -15.92 -28.59 -22.76
CA PRO A 100 -14.99 -29.60 -22.28
C PRO A 100 -14.15 -29.07 -21.09
N ALA A 101 -13.94 -29.90 -20.06
CA ALA A 101 -13.11 -29.56 -18.91
C ALA A 101 -11.69 -29.14 -19.36
N GLY A 102 -11.17 -28.04 -18.81
CA GLY A 102 -9.88 -27.48 -19.20
C GLY A 102 -9.92 -26.54 -20.43
N THR A 103 -11.09 -26.26 -21.00
CA THR A 103 -11.20 -25.30 -22.10
C THR A 103 -11.06 -23.86 -21.60
N ARG A 104 -10.04 -23.17 -22.11
CA ARG A 104 -9.87 -21.73 -21.86
C ARG A 104 -10.83 -20.95 -22.77
N HIS A 105 -11.64 -20.08 -22.18
CA HIS A 105 -12.62 -19.30 -22.93
C HIS A 105 -12.86 -17.95 -22.25
N SER A 106 -13.50 -17.03 -22.97
CA SER A 106 -13.80 -15.67 -22.54
C SER A 106 -15.24 -15.34 -22.91
N HIS A 107 -15.99 -14.84 -21.93
CA HIS A 107 -17.32 -14.31 -22.11
C HIS A 107 -17.63 -13.31 -20.99
N PRO A 108 -18.57 -12.38 -21.23
CA PRO A 108 -19.07 -11.51 -20.18
C PRO A 108 -19.67 -12.34 -19.05
N HIS A 109 -19.15 -12.16 -17.84
CA HIS A 109 -19.71 -12.74 -16.62
C HIS A 109 -19.74 -11.70 -15.50
N THR A 110 -20.63 -11.92 -14.53
CA THR A 110 -20.85 -11.00 -13.42
C THR A 110 -20.45 -11.66 -12.11
N HIS A 111 -19.46 -11.08 -11.43
CA HIS A 111 -19.17 -11.43 -10.04
C HIS A 111 -20.23 -10.78 -9.14
N GLN A 112 -20.82 -11.57 -8.25
CA GLN A 112 -21.79 -11.06 -7.28
C GLN A 112 -21.08 -10.19 -6.23
N ALA A 113 -21.87 -9.42 -5.47
CA ALA A 113 -21.30 -8.62 -4.40
C ALA A 113 -20.59 -9.51 -3.37
N VAL A 114 -19.34 -9.20 -3.05
CA VAL A 114 -18.54 -9.94 -2.06
C VAL A 114 -18.14 -8.98 -0.96
N THR A 115 -18.46 -9.35 0.28
CA THR A 115 -17.98 -8.66 1.48
C THR A 115 -16.83 -9.44 2.08
N HIS A 116 -15.67 -8.82 2.20
CA HIS A 116 -14.51 -9.43 2.84
C HIS A 116 -13.72 -8.41 3.66
N THR A 117 -12.85 -8.93 4.51
CA THR A 117 -11.94 -8.15 5.36
C THR A 117 -10.52 -8.59 5.07
N HIS A 118 -9.66 -7.62 4.77
CA HIS A 118 -8.22 -7.82 4.73
C HIS A 118 -7.51 -6.58 5.26
N PRO A 119 -6.23 -6.69 5.65
CA PRO A 119 -5.41 -5.53 5.99
C PRO A 119 -5.43 -4.52 4.84
N HIS A 120 -5.67 -3.25 5.14
CA HIS A 120 -5.71 -2.20 4.14
C HIS A 120 -4.27 -1.82 3.75
N PHE A 121 -3.75 -2.48 2.72
CA PHE A 121 -2.53 -2.03 2.03
C PHE A 121 -2.91 -1.10 0.88
N PRO A 122 -2.06 -0.11 0.54
CA PRO A 122 -2.26 0.68 -0.66
C PRO A 122 -1.98 -0.21 -1.86
N ASP A 123 -3.04 -0.84 -2.35
CA ASP A 123 -3.04 -1.66 -3.55
C ASP A 123 -3.54 -0.83 -4.72
N ALA A 124 -2.79 -0.81 -5.81
CA ALA A 124 -3.16 -0.16 -7.05
C ALA A 124 -4.43 -0.77 -7.69
N HIS A 125 -4.82 -1.98 -7.29
CA HIS A 125 -6.00 -2.67 -7.79
C HIS A 125 -7.27 -2.40 -6.95
N HIS A 126 -7.15 -1.65 -5.85
CA HIS A 126 -8.27 -1.30 -4.98
C HIS A 126 -8.57 0.20 -5.08
N HIS A 127 -9.36 0.59 -6.09
CA HIS A 127 -9.93 1.93 -6.16
C HIS A 127 -11.26 1.96 -5.40
N HIS A 128 -11.26 2.55 -4.21
CA HIS A 128 -12.50 2.82 -3.47
C HIS A 128 -13.06 4.20 -3.81
N THR A 129 -14.37 4.28 -4.04
CA THR A 129 -15.09 5.54 -4.02
C THR A 129 -15.22 5.98 -2.56
N HIS A 130 -14.48 7.02 -2.16
CA HIS A 130 -14.67 7.63 -0.84
C HIS A 130 -15.86 8.60 -0.90
N SER A 131 -16.83 8.42 -0.01
CA SER A 131 -17.88 9.40 0.29
C SER A 131 -17.46 10.32 1.43
#